data_AF-A0A5E4P1R4-F1
#
_entry.id   AF-A0A5E4P1R4-F1
#
_cell.length_a   1.000
_cell.length_b   1.000
_cell.length_c   1.000
_cell.angle_alpha   90.00
_cell.angle_beta   90.00
_cell.angle_gamma   90.00
#
_symmetry.space_group_name_H-M   'P 1'
#
loop_
_entity.id
_entity.type
_entity.pdbx_description
1 polymer ?
#
loop_
_entity_poly.entity_id
_entity_poly.type
_entity_poly.pdbx_seq_one_letter_code
_entity_poly.pdbx_strand_id
1 'polypeptide(L)'
;MKILAGNSNRALTEAIASYLRVPLTKCQVRRFADMEVFVEIQENVRGQDTFIIQSTSFPANDHLMEILIMTDACRRSSARRITAVIPYFGYARQDRKAGPRTPISAKLVANLITHAGADRVLTVDLHAGQIQGFFDIPTDNLFSAPVMVRDIKERMNLSDVMVVSPDVGGVVRARALAKRIDAPLAIVDKRRERAGESEVMNIIGDVRGRSCILVDDIVDSGGTLCNAADALLANGAKEVSAYITHGVLSGGAVARVSSSHLKELVLTDTILPTEAVRVSRNIRVISIAPLIGEAIARTAKEESVSSLFD
;
A
#
# COMPACT_ATOMS: atom_id res chain seq x y z
N MET A 1 -15.05 20.68 -2.81
CA MET A 1 -14.46 19.33 -2.66
C MET A 1 -15.17 18.61 -1.53
N LYS A 2 -15.44 17.31 -1.69
CA LYS A 2 -16.09 16.45 -0.70
C LYS A 2 -15.23 15.19 -0.48
N ILE A 3 -14.99 14.84 0.78
CA ILE A 3 -14.20 13.66 1.18
C ILE A 3 -15.17 12.65 1.77
N LEU A 4 -15.24 11.46 1.20
CA LEU A 4 -16.11 10.36 1.66
C LEU A 4 -15.23 9.22 2.16
N ALA A 5 -15.63 8.60 3.26
CA ALA A 5 -14.93 7.47 3.86
C ALA A 5 -15.74 6.19 3.68
N GLY A 6 -15.12 5.14 3.14
CA GLY A 6 -15.64 3.78 3.31
C GLY A 6 -15.22 3.20 4.67
N ASN A 7 -15.51 1.91 4.90
CA ASN A 7 -15.23 1.28 6.21
C ASN A 7 -13.82 0.69 6.35
N SER A 8 -13.02 0.62 5.28
CA SER A 8 -11.72 -0.07 5.31
C SER A 8 -10.69 0.57 6.22
N ASN A 9 -10.67 1.91 6.29
CA ASN A 9 -9.71 2.66 7.10
C ASN A 9 -10.18 4.09 7.38
N ARG A 10 -11.13 4.21 8.33
CA ARG A 10 -11.68 5.50 8.73
C ARG A 10 -10.62 6.42 9.37
N ALA A 11 -9.70 5.86 10.14
CA ALA A 11 -8.61 6.63 10.78
C ALA A 11 -7.71 7.33 9.76
N LEU A 12 -7.28 6.64 8.71
CA LEU A 12 -6.51 7.26 7.62
C LEU A 12 -7.33 8.37 6.92
N THR A 13 -8.62 8.10 6.68
CA THR A 13 -9.50 9.08 6.01
C THR A 13 -9.69 10.36 6.85
N GLU A 14 -9.84 10.21 8.17
CA GLU A 14 -9.89 11.33 9.11
C GLU A 14 -8.57 12.11 9.15
N ALA A 15 -7.42 11.42 9.11
CA ALA A 15 -6.10 12.05 9.05
C ALA A 15 -5.90 12.85 7.74
N ILE A 16 -6.32 12.31 6.60
CA ILE A 16 -6.30 12.98 5.29
C ILE A 16 -7.19 14.24 5.33
N ALA A 17 -8.40 14.10 5.87
CA ALA A 17 -9.36 15.21 6.01
C ALA A 17 -8.83 16.33 6.91
N SER A 18 -8.17 15.96 8.01
CA SER A 18 -7.47 16.88 8.92
C SER A 18 -6.33 17.63 8.21
N TYR A 19 -5.49 16.91 7.45
CA TYR A 19 -4.43 17.52 6.63
C TYR A 19 -5.00 18.57 5.66
N LEU A 20 -6.09 18.22 4.98
CA LEU A 20 -6.79 19.10 4.04
C LEU A 20 -7.61 20.21 4.69
N ARG A 21 -7.81 20.15 6.02
CA ARG A 21 -8.71 21.04 6.79
C ARG A 21 -10.13 21.06 6.23
N VAL A 22 -10.63 19.90 5.80
CA VAL A 22 -11.98 19.71 5.27
C VAL A 22 -12.69 18.65 6.11
N PRO A 23 -13.94 18.85 6.56
CA PRO A 23 -14.66 17.82 7.30
C PRO A 23 -15.02 16.63 6.38
N LEU A 24 -15.15 15.45 6.98
CA LEU A 24 -15.72 14.30 6.27
C LEU A 24 -17.17 14.57 5.89
N THR A 25 -17.51 14.25 4.65
CA THR A 25 -18.89 14.26 4.16
C THR A 25 -19.67 13.21 4.93
N LYS A 26 -20.83 13.58 5.48
CA LYS A 26 -21.71 12.62 6.14
C LYS A 26 -22.21 11.60 5.13
N CYS A 27 -21.84 10.35 5.34
CA CYS A 27 -22.35 9.21 4.61
C CYS A 27 -22.54 8.03 5.55
N GLN A 28 -23.56 7.22 5.30
CA GLN A 28 -23.73 5.92 5.94
C GLN A 28 -23.25 4.85 4.97
N VAL A 29 -22.36 3.98 5.44
CA VAL A 29 -21.93 2.76 4.75
C VAL A 29 -22.15 1.62 5.73
N ARG A 30 -23.26 0.90 5.56
CA ARG A 30 -23.70 -0.14 6.49
C ARG A 30 -24.06 -1.42 5.75
N ARG A 31 -24.36 -2.46 6.50
CA ARG A 31 -24.88 -3.73 5.97
C ARG A 31 -26.31 -3.95 6.40
N PHE A 32 -27.10 -4.60 5.55
CA PHE A 32 -28.38 -5.21 5.94
C PHE A 32 -28.13 -6.52 6.71
N ALA A 33 -29.21 -7.14 7.21
CA ALA A 33 -29.11 -8.36 8.02
C ALA A 33 -28.54 -9.57 7.26
N ASP A 34 -28.67 -9.58 5.94
CA ASP A 34 -28.13 -10.57 5.00
C ASP A 34 -26.74 -10.21 4.45
N MET A 35 -26.11 -9.17 5.00
CA MET A 35 -24.78 -8.64 4.64
C MET A 35 -24.70 -7.86 3.33
N GLU A 36 -25.82 -7.57 2.65
CA GLU A 36 -25.81 -6.65 1.51
C GLU A 36 -25.35 -5.25 1.94
N VAL A 37 -24.50 -4.63 1.12
CA VAL A 37 -23.94 -3.30 1.37
C VAL A 37 -24.98 -2.23 1.01
N PHE A 38 -25.23 -1.31 1.94
CA PHE A 38 -26.07 -0.13 1.74
C PHE A 38 -25.26 1.15 1.95
N VAL A 39 -25.39 2.08 1.00
CA VAL A 39 -24.75 3.40 1.06
C VAL A 39 -25.79 4.50 0.93
N GLU A 40 -25.71 5.49 1.81
CA GLU A 40 -26.47 6.74 1.71
C GLU A 40 -25.53 7.93 1.91
N ILE A 41 -25.47 8.83 0.93
CA ILE A 41 -24.76 10.12 1.05
C ILE A 41 -25.72 11.13 1.64
N GLN A 42 -25.43 11.64 2.83
CA GLN A 42 -26.35 12.47 3.63
C GLN A 42 -26.14 13.99 3.42
N GLU A 43 -25.33 14.34 2.43
CA GLU A 43 -25.02 15.72 2.05
C GLU A 43 -25.10 15.92 0.55
N ASN A 44 -25.38 17.15 0.12
CA ASN A 44 -25.40 17.48 -1.29
C ASN A 44 -23.98 17.39 -1.90
N VAL A 45 -23.82 16.48 -2.87
CA VAL A 45 -22.59 16.31 -3.66
C VAL A 45 -22.72 16.79 -5.11
N ARG A 46 -23.87 17.36 -5.49
CA ARG A 46 -24.13 17.85 -6.85
C ARG A 46 -23.09 18.89 -7.27
N GLY A 47 -22.48 18.67 -8.42
CA GLY A 47 -21.46 19.57 -8.98
C GLY A 47 -20.13 19.60 -8.21
N GLN A 48 -19.96 18.76 -7.18
CA GLN A 48 -18.75 18.72 -6.37
C GLN A 48 -17.69 17.80 -6.98
N ASP A 49 -16.43 18.12 -6.71
CA ASP A 49 -15.31 17.17 -6.83
C ASP A 49 -15.29 16.28 -5.58
N THR A 50 -15.50 14.99 -5.78
CA THR A 50 -15.68 13.99 -4.72
C THR A 50 -14.51 13.02 -4.69
N PHE A 51 -14.01 12.74 -3.50
CA PHE A 51 -12.90 11.81 -3.25
C PHE A 51 -13.40 10.73 -2.31
N ILE A 52 -13.44 9.47 -2.78
CA ILE A 52 -13.87 8.32 -1.99
C ILE A 52 -12.62 7.58 -1.52
N ILE A 53 -12.34 7.59 -0.22
CA ILE A 53 -11.18 6.93 0.37
C ILE A 53 -11.59 5.55 0.83
N GLN A 54 -11.06 4.53 0.16
CA GLN A 54 -11.30 3.13 0.50
C GLN A 54 -10.16 2.25 -0.01
N SER A 55 -9.42 1.63 0.91
CA SER A 55 -8.56 0.49 0.58
C SER A 55 -9.38 -0.76 0.33
N THR A 56 -8.97 -1.59 -0.61
CA THR A 56 -9.64 -2.88 -0.88
C THR A 56 -8.94 -4.03 -0.13
N SER A 57 -8.58 -3.77 1.13
CA SER A 57 -8.02 -4.74 2.10
C SER A 57 -9.10 -5.63 2.71
N PHE A 58 -8.72 -6.64 3.51
CA PHE A 58 -9.68 -7.55 4.14
C PHE A 58 -10.77 -6.81 4.96
N PRO A 59 -12.05 -7.20 4.87
CA PRO A 59 -12.64 -8.14 3.89
C PRO A 59 -12.69 -7.52 2.48
N ALA A 60 -11.89 -8.07 1.56
CA ALA A 60 -11.56 -7.42 0.29
C ALA A 60 -12.78 -7.22 -0.63
N ASN A 61 -13.68 -8.19 -0.66
CA ASN A 61 -14.85 -8.17 -1.54
C ASN A 61 -15.89 -7.17 -1.05
N ASP A 62 -16.13 -7.13 0.26
CA ASP A 62 -17.01 -6.14 0.86
C ASP A 62 -16.50 -4.72 0.64
N HIS A 63 -15.22 -4.45 0.90
CA HIS A 63 -14.66 -3.12 0.69
C HIS A 63 -14.64 -2.72 -0.79
N LEU A 64 -14.46 -3.69 -1.70
CA LEU A 64 -14.64 -3.48 -3.13
C LEU A 64 -16.09 -3.12 -3.45
N MET A 65 -17.07 -3.86 -2.94
CA MET A 65 -18.49 -3.53 -3.15
C MET A 65 -18.86 -2.17 -2.57
N GLU A 66 -18.35 -1.82 -1.39
CA GLU A 66 -18.55 -0.50 -0.78
C GLU A 66 -18.05 0.62 -1.69
N ILE A 67 -16.82 0.57 -2.22
CA ILE A 67 -16.33 1.65 -3.11
C ILE A 67 -17.12 1.73 -4.42
N LEU A 68 -17.54 0.59 -4.98
CA LEU A 68 -18.36 0.56 -6.19
C LEU A 68 -19.72 1.22 -5.96
N ILE A 69 -20.40 0.88 -4.86
CA ILE A 69 -21.72 1.42 -4.52
C ILE A 69 -21.62 2.90 -4.12
N MET A 70 -20.57 3.30 -3.38
CA MET A 70 -20.31 4.72 -3.08
C MET A 70 -20.07 5.55 -4.34
N THR A 71 -19.35 4.99 -5.31
CA THR A 71 -19.09 5.64 -6.61
C THR A 71 -20.39 5.81 -7.40
N ASP A 72 -21.21 4.75 -7.52
CA ASP A 72 -22.51 4.83 -8.18
C ASP A 72 -23.46 5.83 -7.48
N ALA A 73 -23.48 5.85 -6.15
CA ALA A 73 -24.26 6.82 -5.37
C ALA A 73 -23.84 8.27 -5.63
N CYS A 74 -22.53 8.57 -5.70
CA CYS A 74 -22.02 9.89 -6.07
C CYS A 74 -22.42 10.28 -7.49
N ARG A 75 -22.30 9.34 -8.44
CA ARG A 75 -22.65 9.53 -9.85
C ARG A 75 -24.12 9.87 -10.02
N ARG A 76 -25.02 9.08 -9.42
CA ARG A 76 -26.47 9.32 -9.45
C ARG A 76 -26.87 10.61 -8.72
N SER A 77 -26.08 11.00 -7.73
CA SER A 77 -26.21 12.29 -7.03
C SER A 77 -25.58 13.47 -7.79
N SER A 78 -25.19 13.28 -9.06
CA SER A 78 -24.67 14.31 -9.96
C SER A 78 -23.39 14.98 -9.47
N ALA A 79 -22.49 14.23 -8.83
CA ALA A 79 -21.12 14.69 -8.60
C ALA A 79 -20.46 15.11 -9.92
N ARG A 80 -19.66 16.17 -9.90
CA ARG A 80 -18.97 16.67 -11.11
C ARG A 80 -17.83 15.76 -11.52
N ARG A 81 -17.08 15.28 -10.52
CA ARG A 81 -15.95 14.38 -10.69
C ARG A 81 -15.85 13.46 -9.47
N ILE A 82 -15.52 12.20 -9.69
CA ILE A 82 -15.38 11.15 -8.68
C ILE A 82 -13.99 10.55 -8.79
N THR A 83 -13.15 10.81 -7.80
CA THR A 83 -11.83 10.20 -7.67
C THR A 83 -11.90 9.06 -6.65
N ALA A 84 -11.62 7.84 -7.11
CA ALA A 84 -11.44 6.68 -6.23
C ALA A 84 -10.03 6.71 -5.63
N VAL A 85 -9.93 7.05 -4.34
CA VAL A 85 -8.69 7.06 -3.58
C VAL A 85 -8.55 5.70 -2.91
N ILE A 86 -7.66 4.85 -3.42
CA ILE A 86 -7.47 3.46 -3.02
C ILE A 86 -6.07 3.27 -2.46
N PRO A 87 -5.81 3.60 -1.17
CA PRO A 87 -4.46 3.56 -0.60
C PRO A 87 -3.80 2.18 -0.72
N TYR A 88 -4.57 1.10 -0.62
CA TYR A 88 -4.13 -0.25 -0.98
C TYR A 88 -5.09 -0.87 -2.00
N PHE A 89 -4.56 -1.16 -3.19
CA PHE A 89 -5.29 -1.83 -4.27
C PHE A 89 -5.19 -3.36 -4.11
N GLY A 90 -6.20 -3.96 -3.47
CA GLY A 90 -6.42 -5.39 -3.44
C GLY A 90 -6.50 -5.98 -4.86
N TYR A 91 -6.29 -7.29 -4.97
CA TYR A 91 -6.14 -8.00 -6.26
C TYR A 91 -4.95 -7.60 -7.14
N ALA A 92 -4.14 -6.60 -6.76
CA ALA A 92 -2.97 -6.16 -7.54
C ALA A 92 -1.96 -7.27 -7.88
N ARG A 93 -1.84 -8.29 -7.01
CA ARG A 93 -0.96 -9.46 -7.24
C ARG A 93 -1.47 -10.41 -8.34
N GLN A 94 -2.67 -10.19 -8.86
CA GLN A 94 -3.29 -10.95 -9.94
C GLN A 94 -3.35 -10.08 -11.22
N ASP A 95 -2.19 -9.55 -11.61
CA ASP A 95 -1.95 -8.61 -12.71
C ASP A 95 -1.70 -9.28 -14.06
N ARG A 96 -1.44 -10.59 -14.07
CA ARG A 96 -1.21 -11.36 -15.30
C ARG A 96 -1.79 -12.75 -15.20
N LYS A 97 -1.92 -13.43 -16.35
CA LYS A 97 -2.25 -14.86 -16.37
C LYS A 97 -1.01 -15.66 -15.94
N ALA A 98 -1.02 -16.14 -14.70
CA ALA A 98 0.02 -17.04 -14.20
C ALA A 98 -0.05 -18.44 -14.83
N GLY A 99 -1.20 -18.82 -15.40
CA GLY A 99 -1.39 -20.09 -16.08
C GLY A 99 -2.59 -20.09 -17.04
N PRO A 100 -2.85 -21.21 -17.73
CA PRO A 100 -4.03 -21.35 -18.55
C PRO A 100 -5.30 -21.26 -17.68
N ARG A 101 -6.33 -20.55 -18.19
CA ARG A 101 -7.65 -20.39 -17.55
C ARG A 101 -7.67 -19.70 -16.18
N THR A 102 -6.66 -18.88 -15.86
CA THR A 102 -6.71 -17.98 -14.70
C THR A 102 -7.20 -16.57 -15.09
N PRO A 103 -7.85 -15.82 -14.18
CA PRO A 103 -8.26 -14.44 -14.44
C PRO A 103 -7.05 -13.49 -14.41
N ILE A 104 -7.29 -12.25 -14.85
CA ILE A 104 -6.47 -11.07 -14.52
C ILE A 104 -7.34 -10.19 -13.62
N SER A 105 -7.42 -10.54 -12.35
CA SER A 105 -8.39 -9.94 -11.42
C SER A 105 -8.12 -8.46 -11.18
N ALA A 106 -6.87 -8.01 -11.24
CA ALA A 106 -6.55 -6.58 -11.19
C ALA A 106 -7.23 -5.81 -12.34
N LYS A 107 -7.24 -6.37 -13.57
CA LYS A 107 -7.95 -5.77 -14.72
C LYS A 107 -9.47 -5.83 -14.55
N LEU A 108 -10.01 -6.93 -14.02
CA LEU A 108 -11.44 -7.03 -13.71
C LEU A 108 -11.86 -5.94 -12.71
N VAL A 109 -11.11 -5.79 -11.62
CA VAL A 109 -11.39 -4.79 -10.58
C VAL A 109 -11.26 -3.37 -11.14
N ALA A 110 -10.24 -3.10 -11.95
CA ALA A 110 -10.09 -1.82 -12.64
C ALA A 110 -11.29 -1.51 -13.55
N ASN A 111 -11.79 -2.50 -14.28
CA ASN A 111 -13.01 -2.36 -15.08
C ASN A 111 -14.21 -2.03 -14.20
N LEU A 112 -14.43 -2.77 -13.11
CA LEU A 112 -15.58 -2.54 -12.22
C LEU A 112 -15.57 -1.11 -11.65
N ILE A 113 -14.43 -0.63 -11.15
CA ILE A 113 -14.30 0.73 -10.61
C ILE A 113 -14.57 1.78 -11.68
N THR A 114 -14.02 1.60 -12.88
CA THR A 114 -14.26 2.50 -14.02
C THR A 114 -15.74 2.51 -14.41
N HIS A 115 -16.38 1.34 -14.51
CA HIS A 115 -17.78 1.22 -14.93
C HIS A 115 -18.78 1.71 -13.87
N ALA A 116 -18.45 1.59 -12.58
CA ALA A 116 -19.23 2.22 -11.50
C ALA A 116 -19.30 3.75 -11.67
N GLY A 117 -18.28 4.34 -12.33
CA GLY A 117 -18.26 5.74 -12.74
C GLY A 117 -17.18 6.58 -12.05
N ALA A 118 -16.06 5.97 -11.66
CA ALA A 118 -14.89 6.73 -11.26
C ALA A 118 -14.31 7.45 -12.49
N ASP A 119 -13.95 8.72 -12.34
CA ASP A 119 -13.31 9.53 -13.37
C ASP A 119 -11.78 9.52 -13.25
N ARG A 120 -11.26 9.18 -12.06
CA ARG A 120 -9.84 9.09 -11.74
C ARG A 120 -9.61 8.08 -10.63
N VAL A 121 -8.43 7.46 -10.62
CA VAL A 121 -7.93 6.65 -9.51
C VAL A 121 -6.68 7.28 -8.92
N LEU A 122 -6.57 7.27 -7.60
CA LEU A 122 -5.36 7.62 -6.87
C LEU A 122 -5.03 6.46 -5.94
N THR A 123 -3.83 5.91 -6.03
CA THR A 123 -3.41 4.74 -5.24
C THR A 123 -1.97 4.89 -4.75
N VAL A 124 -1.47 3.98 -3.92
CA VAL A 124 -0.11 4.01 -3.39
C VAL A 124 0.56 2.68 -3.70
N ASP A 125 1.79 2.73 -4.23
CA ASP A 125 2.67 1.59 -4.52
C ASP A 125 1.97 0.35 -5.09
N LEU A 126 1.33 0.50 -6.25
CA LEU A 126 0.82 -0.64 -7.02
C LEU A 126 1.87 -1.75 -7.11
N HIS A 127 1.43 -2.99 -6.89
CA HIS A 127 2.28 -4.18 -6.98
C HIS A 127 3.03 -4.25 -8.31
N ALA A 128 2.34 -3.90 -9.40
CA ALA A 128 2.91 -3.77 -10.73
C ALA A 128 2.52 -2.42 -11.34
N GLY A 129 3.51 -1.63 -11.79
CA GLY A 129 3.28 -0.31 -12.38
C GLY A 129 2.40 -0.34 -13.65
N GLN A 130 2.36 -1.48 -14.33
CA GLN A 130 1.53 -1.77 -15.50
C GLN A 130 0.02 -1.73 -15.18
N ILE A 131 -0.37 -1.89 -13.92
CA ILE A 131 -1.79 -1.82 -13.51
C ILE A 131 -2.40 -0.46 -13.85
N GLN A 132 -1.61 0.62 -13.91
CA GLN A 132 -2.09 1.91 -14.41
C GLN A 132 -2.69 1.80 -15.83
N GLY A 133 -2.12 0.96 -16.69
CA GLY A 133 -2.65 0.67 -18.03
C GLY A 133 -3.89 -0.24 -18.05
N PHE A 134 -4.37 -0.72 -16.90
CA PHE A 134 -5.64 -1.42 -16.80
C PHE A 134 -6.84 -0.47 -16.67
N PHE A 135 -6.59 0.77 -16.28
CA PHE A 135 -7.59 1.82 -16.22
C PHE A 135 -7.57 2.64 -17.51
N ASP A 136 -8.74 2.85 -18.09
CA ASP A 136 -8.93 3.76 -19.23
C ASP A 136 -9.04 5.23 -18.77
N ILE A 137 -9.11 5.44 -17.45
CA ILE A 137 -9.18 6.74 -16.77
C ILE A 137 -7.82 7.10 -16.14
N PRO A 138 -7.52 8.40 -15.93
CA PRO A 138 -6.30 8.83 -15.26
C PRO A 138 -6.09 8.10 -13.93
N THR A 139 -4.89 7.54 -13.75
CA THR A 139 -4.52 6.78 -12.56
C THR A 139 -3.20 7.29 -12.01
N ASP A 140 -3.26 7.94 -10.85
CA ASP A 140 -2.10 8.45 -10.14
C ASP A 140 -1.61 7.40 -9.13
N ASN A 141 -0.47 6.76 -9.42
CA ASN A 141 0.19 5.86 -8.49
C ASN A 141 1.25 6.61 -7.66
N LEU A 142 0.92 6.89 -6.40
CA LEU A 142 1.82 7.53 -5.46
C LEU A 142 2.89 6.54 -4.98
N PHE A 143 4.08 7.04 -4.64
CA PHE A 143 5.15 6.24 -4.06
C PHE A 143 5.34 6.61 -2.60
N SER A 144 5.34 5.63 -1.69
CA SER A 144 5.59 5.87 -0.26
C SER A 144 7.06 6.15 0.07
N ALA A 145 7.96 5.92 -0.90
CA ALA A 145 9.40 6.05 -0.71
C ALA A 145 9.83 7.39 -0.06
N PRO A 146 9.31 8.58 -0.42
CA PRO A 146 9.68 9.83 0.26
C PRO A 146 9.35 9.83 1.76
N VAL A 147 8.22 9.21 2.16
CA VAL A 147 7.80 9.10 3.56
C VAL A 147 8.73 8.16 4.32
N MET A 148 9.09 7.01 3.72
CA MET A 148 10.04 6.07 4.29
C MET A 148 11.45 6.67 4.41
N VAL A 149 11.91 7.39 3.38
CA VAL A 149 13.22 8.05 3.36
C VAL A 149 13.35 9.06 4.51
N ARG A 150 12.31 9.85 4.75
CA ARG A 150 12.29 10.79 5.87
C ARG A 150 12.47 10.06 7.20
N ASP A 151 11.69 9.00 7.44
CA ASP A 151 11.75 8.23 8.67
C ASP A 151 13.11 7.52 8.87
N ILE A 152 13.70 6.98 7.79
CA ILE A 152 15.05 6.39 7.81
C ILE A 152 16.10 7.44 8.18
N LYS A 153 16.07 8.63 7.55
CA LYS A 153 17.02 9.73 7.81
C LYS A 153 16.92 10.26 9.24
N GLU A 154 15.74 10.26 9.83
CA GLU A 154 15.52 10.70 11.21
C GLU A 154 15.99 9.69 12.26
N ARG A 155 16.09 8.40 11.91
CA ARG A 155 16.30 7.30 12.88
C ARG A 155 17.58 6.49 12.72
N MET A 156 18.23 6.54 11.56
CA MET A 156 19.35 5.66 11.23
C MET A 156 20.60 6.43 10.82
N ASN A 157 21.77 5.89 11.18
CA ASN A 157 23.04 6.38 10.65
C ASN A 157 23.25 5.83 9.23
N LEU A 158 23.17 6.71 8.23
CA LEU A 158 23.20 6.32 6.82
C LEU A 158 24.55 5.75 6.36
N SER A 159 25.67 6.03 7.04
CA SER A 159 27.01 5.56 6.63
C SER A 159 27.11 4.04 6.52
N ASP A 160 26.32 3.34 7.33
CA ASP A 160 26.39 1.88 7.50
C ASP A 160 25.17 1.17 6.91
N VAL A 161 24.25 1.91 6.29
CA VAL A 161 23.00 1.37 5.75
C VAL A 161 23.24 0.66 4.42
N MET A 162 22.55 -0.45 4.23
CA MET A 162 22.41 -1.11 2.93
C MET A 162 20.94 -1.39 2.67
N VAL A 163 20.46 -0.99 1.50
CA VAL A 163 19.11 -1.34 1.08
C VAL A 163 19.13 -2.71 0.44
N VAL A 164 18.16 -3.54 0.79
CA VAL A 164 18.08 -4.93 0.35
C VAL A 164 16.73 -5.18 -0.28
N SER A 165 16.73 -5.77 -1.48
CA SER A 165 15.52 -6.32 -2.06
C SER A 165 15.33 -7.77 -1.59
N PRO A 166 14.16 -8.12 -1.02
CA PRO A 166 13.90 -9.47 -0.50
C PRO A 166 13.74 -10.53 -1.60
N ASP A 167 13.53 -10.10 -2.84
CA ASP A 167 13.48 -10.94 -4.04
C ASP A 167 13.94 -10.16 -5.28
N VAL A 168 13.94 -10.83 -6.44
CA VAL A 168 14.34 -10.21 -7.72
C VAL A 168 13.29 -9.23 -8.24
N GLY A 169 12.01 -9.41 -7.89
CA GLY A 169 10.91 -8.56 -8.36
C GLY A 169 10.95 -7.15 -7.75
N GLY A 170 11.37 -7.03 -6.50
CA GLY A 170 11.45 -5.77 -5.77
C GLY A 170 12.69 -4.91 -6.08
N VAL A 171 13.62 -5.36 -6.93
CA VAL A 171 14.93 -4.72 -7.10
C VAL A 171 14.83 -3.27 -7.57
N VAL A 172 13.87 -2.97 -8.45
CA VAL A 172 13.64 -1.60 -8.93
C VAL A 172 13.21 -0.67 -7.78
N ARG A 173 12.33 -1.16 -6.90
CA ARG A 173 11.85 -0.43 -5.71
C ARG A 173 12.98 -0.19 -4.72
N ALA A 174 13.73 -1.25 -4.40
CA ALA A 174 14.88 -1.17 -3.50
C ALA A 174 15.94 -0.19 -4.02
N ARG A 175 16.26 -0.24 -5.33
CA ARG A 175 17.19 0.71 -5.97
C ARG A 175 16.72 2.15 -5.88
N ALA A 176 15.42 2.40 -6.08
CA ALA A 176 14.85 3.74 -6.00
C ALA A 176 14.99 4.35 -4.59
N LEU A 177 14.76 3.55 -3.54
CA LEU A 177 14.98 3.99 -2.16
C LEU A 177 16.48 4.19 -1.86
N ALA A 178 17.32 3.23 -2.26
CA ALA A 178 18.78 3.30 -2.09
C ALA A 178 19.38 4.59 -2.65
N LYS A 179 18.96 5.00 -3.86
CA LYS A 179 19.39 6.25 -4.49
C LYS A 179 19.03 7.50 -3.68
N ARG A 180 17.89 7.52 -2.98
CA ARG A 180 17.43 8.70 -2.20
C ARG A 180 18.17 8.90 -0.88
N ILE A 181 18.79 7.83 -0.37
CA ILE A 181 19.57 7.85 0.88
C ILE A 181 21.06 7.62 0.64
N ASP A 182 21.50 7.58 -0.64
CA ASP A 182 22.88 7.31 -1.05
C ASP A 182 23.46 6.03 -0.42
N ALA A 183 22.66 4.96 -0.38
CA ALA A 183 23.05 3.67 0.17
C ALA A 183 23.35 2.64 -0.92
N PRO A 184 24.27 1.68 -0.68
CA PRO A 184 24.45 0.52 -1.55
C PRO A 184 23.22 -0.40 -1.54
N LEU A 185 23.12 -1.22 -2.59
CA LEU A 185 22.04 -2.17 -2.81
C LEU A 185 22.55 -3.61 -2.71
N ALA A 186 21.81 -4.47 -2.01
CA ALA A 186 21.93 -5.93 -2.12
C ALA A 186 20.60 -6.57 -2.52
N ILE A 187 20.66 -7.81 -2.98
CA ILE A 187 19.51 -8.57 -3.47
C ILE A 187 19.55 -9.96 -2.87
N VAL A 188 18.42 -10.41 -2.36
CA VAL A 188 18.20 -11.79 -1.95
C VAL A 188 17.64 -12.56 -3.14
N ASP A 189 18.45 -13.42 -3.75
CA ASP A 189 18.03 -14.33 -4.81
C ASP A 189 17.54 -15.64 -4.19
N LYS A 190 16.22 -15.78 -4.16
CA LYS A 190 15.55 -16.98 -3.65
C LYS A 190 15.42 -18.00 -4.77
N ARG A 191 16.14 -19.12 -4.67
CA ARG A 191 15.97 -20.27 -5.58
C ARG A 191 15.20 -21.39 -4.90
N ARG A 192 14.23 -21.94 -5.62
CA ARG A 192 13.57 -23.22 -5.31
C ARG A 192 13.97 -24.21 -6.38
N GLU A 193 14.74 -25.24 -6.02
CA GLU A 193 15.11 -26.30 -6.97
C GLU A 193 13.91 -27.22 -7.24
N ARG A 194 13.09 -27.54 -6.22
CA ARG A 194 11.82 -28.27 -6.36
C ARG A 194 10.76 -27.85 -5.34
N ALA A 195 9.50 -28.18 -5.63
CA ALA A 195 8.41 -28.01 -4.67
C ALA A 195 8.62 -28.95 -3.45
N GLY A 196 8.75 -28.37 -2.26
CA GLY A 196 8.94 -29.11 -1.00
C GLY A 196 10.37 -29.17 -0.47
N GLU A 197 11.36 -28.63 -1.20
CA GLU A 197 12.76 -28.52 -0.74
C GLU A 197 13.03 -27.20 0.00
N SER A 198 14.04 -27.23 0.88
CA SER A 198 14.48 -26.06 1.65
C SER A 198 14.96 -24.93 0.73
N GLU A 199 14.50 -23.72 1.00
CA GLU A 199 14.79 -22.53 0.19
C GLU A 199 16.26 -22.13 0.37
N VAL A 200 17.05 -22.11 -0.71
CA VAL A 200 18.41 -21.55 -0.69
C VAL A 200 18.31 -20.05 -0.97
N MET A 201 18.78 -19.25 -0.02
CA MET A 201 18.81 -17.79 -0.11
C MET A 201 20.22 -17.35 -0.44
N ASN A 202 20.46 -16.96 -1.70
CA ASN A 202 21.74 -16.40 -2.11
C ASN A 202 21.70 -14.87 -1.96
N ILE A 203 22.78 -14.27 -1.46
CA ILE A 203 22.86 -12.82 -1.25
C ILE A 203 23.84 -12.23 -2.26
N ILE A 204 23.33 -11.35 -3.11
CA ILE A 204 24.11 -10.60 -4.08
C ILE A 204 24.40 -9.22 -3.49
N GLY A 205 25.64 -9.03 -3.00
CA GLY A 205 26.10 -7.82 -2.31
C GLY A 205 26.83 -8.14 -1.00
N ASP A 206 27.68 -7.25 -0.51
CA ASP A 206 28.40 -7.44 0.77
C ASP A 206 27.67 -6.77 1.93
N VAL A 207 26.92 -7.57 2.68
CA VAL A 207 26.07 -7.15 3.80
C VAL A 207 26.81 -7.11 5.14
N ARG A 208 28.08 -7.57 5.19
CA ARG A 208 28.82 -7.74 6.45
C ARG A 208 29.01 -6.41 7.18
N GLY A 209 28.65 -6.40 8.46
CA GLY A 209 28.74 -5.23 9.34
C GLY A 209 27.72 -4.12 9.05
N ARG A 210 26.82 -4.29 8.07
CA ARG A 210 25.87 -3.25 7.64
C ARG A 210 24.51 -3.36 8.32
N SER A 211 23.87 -2.22 8.53
CA SER A 211 22.45 -2.14 8.90
C SER A 211 21.59 -2.31 7.64
N CYS A 212 20.97 -3.47 7.48
CA CYS A 212 20.22 -3.82 6.27
C CYS A 212 18.77 -3.35 6.37
N ILE A 213 18.26 -2.73 5.30
CA ILE A 213 16.87 -2.29 5.17
C ILE A 213 16.22 -3.09 4.05
N LEU A 214 15.38 -4.06 4.41
CA LEU A 214 14.52 -4.77 3.46
C LEU A 214 13.39 -3.85 2.99
N VAL A 215 13.17 -3.75 1.67
CA VAL A 215 12.14 -2.90 1.08
C VAL A 215 11.25 -3.70 0.15
N ASP A 216 9.93 -3.61 0.33
CA ASP A 216 8.93 -4.28 -0.49
C ASP A 216 7.61 -3.49 -0.54
N ASP A 217 6.71 -3.77 -1.48
CA ASP A 217 5.36 -3.17 -1.48
C ASP A 217 4.42 -3.80 -0.47
N ILE A 218 4.40 -5.14 -0.38
CA ILE A 218 3.38 -5.86 0.39
C ILE A 218 4.02 -6.89 1.31
N VAL A 219 3.62 -6.89 2.59
CA VAL A 219 3.89 -8.01 3.50
C VAL A 219 2.59 -8.72 3.83
N ASP A 220 2.48 -9.97 3.36
CA ASP A 220 1.29 -10.82 3.56
C ASP A 220 1.50 -11.78 4.73
N SER A 221 2.16 -12.93 4.50
CA SER A 221 2.43 -13.87 5.60
C SER A 221 3.67 -13.48 6.43
N GLY A 222 4.53 -12.61 5.91
CA GLY A 222 5.81 -12.25 6.54
C GLY A 222 6.92 -13.32 6.42
N GLY A 223 6.65 -14.47 5.79
CA GLY A 223 7.64 -15.56 5.68
C GLY A 223 8.89 -15.16 4.89
N THR A 224 8.72 -14.63 3.67
CA THR A 224 9.85 -14.15 2.85
C THR A 224 10.70 -13.13 3.60
N LEU A 225 10.05 -12.19 4.28
CA LEU A 225 10.72 -11.12 5.00
C LEU A 225 11.56 -11.65 6.18
N CYS A 226 10.98 -12.55 6.99
CA CYS A 226 11.69 -13.14 8.12
C CYS A 226 12.86 -14.02 7.64
N ASN A 227 12.65 -14.85 6.61
CA ASN A 227 13.71 -15.70 6.05
C ASN A 227 14.84 -14.85 5.45
N ALA A 228 14.52 -13.74 4.78
CA ALA A 228 15.52 -12.81 4.27
C ALA A 228 16.31 -12.15 5.40
N ALA A 229 15.66 -11.77 6.49
CA ALA A 229 16.34 -11.23 7.67
C ALA A 229 17.31 -12.24 8.29
N ASP A 230 16.87 -13.50 8.46
CA ASP A 230 17.72 -14.58 8.99
C ASP A 230 18.94 -14.83 8.08
N ALA A 231 18.74 -14.86 6.76
CA ALA A 231 19.82 -15.03 5.79
C ALA A 231 20.83 -13.87 5.83
N LEU A 232 20.36 -12.62 5.93
CA LEU A 232 21.21 -11.44 6.03
C LEU A 232 22.07 -11.47 7.30
N LEU A 233 21.46 -11.79 8.45
CA LEU A 233 22.17 -11.91 9.72
C LEU A 233 23.19 -13.04 9.71
N ALA A 234 22.83 -14.21 9.14
CA ALA A 234 23.76 -15.33 8.98
C ALA A 234 24.97 -14.98 8.10
N ASN A 235 24.81 -14.03 7.16
CA ASN A 235 25.89 -13.50 6.32
C ASN A 235 26.60 -12.27 6.92
N GLY A 236 26.38 -12.00 8.21
CA GLY A 236 27.12 -11.01 8.98
C GLY A 236 26.54 -9.59 8.93
N ALA A 237 25.30 -9.40 8.49
CA ALA A 237 24.60 -8.13 8.70
C ALA A 237 24.54 -7.78 10.20
N LYS A 238 24.69 -6.50 10.52
CA LYS A 238 24.67 -6.01 11.91
C LYS A 238 23.26 -6.08 12.51
N GLU A 239 22.28 -5.68 11.72
CA GLU A 239 20.87 -5.66 12.08
C GLU A 239 20.03 -5.59 10.79
N VAL A 240 18.78 -6.01 10.87
CA VAL A 240 17.85 -5.98 9.72
C VAL A 240 16.55 -5.32 10.14
N SER A 241 16.19 -4.24 9.45
CA SER A 241 14.87 -3.60 9.52
C SER A 241 14.13 -3.81 8.19
N ALA A 242 12.81 -3.70 8.20
CA ALA A 242 11.99 -3.80 7.01
C ALA A 242 11.08 -2.58 6.86
N TYR A 243 10.97 -2.04 5.65
CA TYR A 243 10.08 -0.94 5.30
C TYR A 243 9.15 -1.41 4.18
N ILE A 244 7.86 -1.51 4.49
CA ILE A 244 6.86 -2.09 3.60
C ILE A 244 5.68 -1.14 3.48
N THR A 245 5.19 -0.91 2.27
CA THR A 245 4.05 -0.01 2.10
C THR A 245 2.80 -0.61 2.73
N HIS A 246 2.41 -1.82 2.34
CA HIS A 246 1.13 -2.42 2.69
C HIS A 246 1.28 -3.61 3.63
N GLY A 247 0.87 -3.43 4.88
CA GLY A 247 0.81 -4.48 5.89
C GLY A 247 -0.45 -5.33 5.79
N VAL A 248 -0.51 -6.30 4.87
CA VAL A 248 -1.64 -7.25 4.77
C VAL A 248 -1.66 -8.21 5.98
N LEU A 249 -0.48 -8.71 6.37
CA LEU A 249 -0.25 -9.42 7.64
C LEU A 249 -1.25 -10.56 7.96
N SER A 250 -1.53 -11.43 6.99
CA SER A 250 -2.47 -12.55 7.15
C SER A 250 -1.84 -13.76 7.87
N GLY A 251 -2.69 -14.69 8.33
CA GLY A 251 -2.24 -16.03 8.76
C GLY A 251 -1.21 -16.06 9.89
N GLY A 252 -1.31 -15.16 10.87
CA GLY A 252 -0.39 -15.09 12.01
C GLY A 252 0.91 -14.32 11.74
N ALA A 253 0.99 -13.56 10.64
CA ALA A 253 2.18 -12.79 10.28
C ALA A 253 2.70 -11.87 11.38
N VAL A 254 1.80 -11.22 12.14
CA VAL A 254 2.19 -10.35 13.27
C VAL A 254 3.00 -11.11 14.31
N ALA A 255 2.53 -12.30 14.71
CA ALA A 255 3.24 -13.14 15.68
C ALA A 255 4.60 -13.58 15.13
N ARG A 256 4.64 -13.98 13.86
CA ARG A 256 5.88 -14.38 13.17
C ARG A 256 6.91 -13.26 13.16
N VAL A 257 6.52 -12.04 12.79
CA VAL A 257 7.40 -10.87 12.79
C VAL A 257 7.85 -10.54 14.22
N SER A 258 6.94 -10.63 15.20
CA SER A 258 7.23 -10.36 16.61
C SER A 258 8.25 -11.31 17.24
N SER A 259 8.27 -12.56 16.75
CA SER A 259 9.23 -13.60 17.14
C SER A 259 10.46 -13.70 16.24
N SER A 260 10.53 -12.92 15.16
CA SER A 260 11.65 -12.96 14.21
C SER A 260 12.87 -12.18 14.70
N HIS A 261 13.98 -12.30 13.96
CA HIS A 261 15.19 -11.51 14.19
C HIS A 261 15.16 -10.12 13.53
N LEU A 262 14.01 -9.69 12.97
CA LEU A 262 13.85 -8.32 12.52
C LEU A 262 13.92 -7.36 13.72
N LYS A 263 14.79 -6.35 13.61
CA LYS A 263 14.87 -5.24 14.55
C LYS A 263 13.54 -4.49 14.60
N GLU A 264 13.01 -4.13 13.44
CA GLU A 264 11.67 -3.56 13.29
C GLU A 264 11.09 -3.83 11.90
N LEU A 265 9.76 -3.91 11.83
CA LEU A 265 8.96 -3.81 10.62
C LEU A 265 8.21 -2.47 10.64
N VAL A 266 8.50 -1.62 9.67
CA VAL A 266 7.86 -0.33 9.47
C VAL A 266 6.85 -0.45 8.33
N LEU A 267 5.60 -0.07 8.61
CA LEU A 267 4.47 -0.13 7.70
C LEU A 267 3.91 1.26 7.45
N THR A 268 3.28 1.49 6.30
CA THR A 268 2.37 2.63 6.19
C THR A 268 0.99 2.28 6.73
N ASP A 269 0.16 3.28 7.01
CA ASP A 269 -1.25 3.12 7.39
C ASP A 269 -2.19 2.98 6.18
N THR A 270 -1.71 2.59 4.99
CA THR A 270 -2.56 2.30 3.81
C THR A 270 -3.58 1.18 4.08
N ILE A 271 -3.28 0.25 4.99
CA ILE A 271 -4.20 -0.73 5.55
C ILE A 271 -4.35 -0.43 7.04
N LEU A 272 -5.58 -0.48 7.57
CA LEU A 272 -5.86 -0.21 8.98
C LEU A 272 -5.06 -1.18 9.87
N PRO A 273 -4.17 -0.69 10.75
CA PRO A 273 -3.41 -1.55 11.64
C PRO A 273 -4.33 -2.27 12.63
N THR A 274 -4.23 -3.59 12.69
CA THR A 274 -4.94 -4.41 13.69
C THR A 274 -4.40 -4.16 15.10
N GLU A 275 -5.16 -4.55 16.12
CA GLU A 275 -4.69 -4.42 17.51
C GLU A 275 -3.37 -5.18 17.74
N ALA A 276 -3.24 -6.36 17.13
CA ALA A 276 -2.00 -7.14 17.18
C ALA A 276 -0.79 -6.36 16.63
N VAL A 277 -0.98 -5.56 15.57
CA VAL A 277 0.07 -4.67 15.05
C VAL A 277 0.39 -3.58 16.07
N ARG A 278 -0.62 -2.95 16.66
CA ARG A 278 -0.46 -1.83 17.61
C ARG A 278 0.30 -2.22 18.88
N VAL A 279 0.05 -3.42 19.40
CA VAL A 279 0.70 -3.92 20.62
C VAL A 279 2.03 -4.65 20.37
N SER A 280 2.40 -4.86 19.10
CA SER A 280 3.66 -5.51 18.77
C SER A 280 4.84 -4.58 19.08
N ARG A 281 5.85 -5.13 19.76
CA ARG A 281 7.05 -4.39 20.18
C ARG A 281 7.96 -3.94 19.03
N ASN A 282 7.91 -4.62 17.89
CA ASN A 282 8.82 -4.41 16.76
C ASN A 282 8.08 -4.16 15.45
N ILE A 283 6.78 -3.80 15.50
CA ILE A 283 6.04 -3.31 14.33
C ILE A 283 5.66 -1.86 14.59
N ARG A 284 5.98 -0.99 13.64
CA ARG A 284 5.69 0.44 13.70
C ARG A 284 4.92 0.87 12.47
N VAL A 285 4.03 1.83 12.64
CA VAL A 285 3.23 2.39 11.54
C VAL A 285 3.58 3.87 11.37
N ILE A 286 3.86 4.28 10.14
CA ILE A 286 4.05 5.67 9.73
C ILE A 286 2.86 6.11 8.88
N SER A 287 2.39 7.35 9.07
CA SER A 287 1.21 7.81 8.33
C SER A 287 1.55 8.24 6.91
N ILE A 288 0.77 7.75 5.94
CA ILE A 288 0.78 8.18 4.54
C ILE A 288 -0.21 9.32 4.28
N ALA A 289 -1.00 9.72 5.30
CA ALA A 289 -2.05 10.72 5.18
C ALA A 289 -1.57 12.05 4.57
N PRO A 290 -0.40 12.62 4.94
CA PRO A 290 0.07 13.87 4.32
C PRO A 290 0.34 13.73 2.82
N LEU A 291 0.89 12.60 2.38
CA LEU A 291 1.17 12.35 0.96
C LEU A 291 -0.13 12.25 0.16
N ILE A 292 -1.10 11.45 0.65
CA ILE A 292 -2.40 11.30 -0.01
C ILE A 292 -3.19 12.62 0.02
N GLY A 293 -3.18 13.32 1.16
CA GLY A 293 -3.85 14.60 1.33
C GLY A 293 -3.31 15.65 0.35
N GLU A 294 -2.00 15.77 0.23
CA GLU A 294 -1.39 16.70 -0.73
C GLU A 294 -1.69 16.32 -2.18
N ALA A 295 -1.68 15.02 -2.52
CA ALA A 295 -2.07 14.57 -3.85
C ALA A 295 -3.54 14.90 -4.17
N ILE A 296 -4.46 14.73 -3.21
CA ILE A 296 -5.86 15.15 -3.33
C ILE A 296 -5.96 16.67 -3.52
N ALA A 297 -5.22 17.45 -2.73
CA ALA A 297 -5.23 18.92 -2.83
C ALA A 297 -4.83 19.39 -4.23
N ARG A 298 -3.74 18.83 -4.79
CA ARG A 298 -3.26 19.13 -6.13
C ARG A 298 -4.24 18.70 -7.20
N THR A 299 -4.78 17.49 -7.07
CA THR A 299 -5.80 16.95 -7.97
C THR A 299 -7.03 17.86 -8.02
N ALA A 300 -7.48 18.38 -6.88
CA ALA A 300 -8.63 19.28 -6.80
C ALA A 300 -8.35 20.68 -7.37
N LYS A 301 -7.09 21.11 -7.38
CA LYS A 301 -6.62 22.41 -7.92
C LYS A 301 -6.10 22.33 -9.36
N GLU A 302 -6.06 21.14 -9.96
CA GLU A 302 -5.42 20.87 -11.25
C GLU A 302 -3.91 21.19 -11.27
N GLU A 303 -3.22 20.98 -10.14
CA GLU A 303 -1.77 21.13 -9.99
C GLU A 303 -1.05 19.81 -10.26
N SER A 304 0.25 19.87 -10.56
CA SER A 304 1.06 18.68 -10.82
C SER A 304 1.20 17.79 -9.58
N VAL A 305 0.77 16.53 -9.69
CA VAL A 305 1.02 15.48 -8.68
C VAL A 305 2.45 14.95 -8.77
N SER A 306 3.10 15.00 -9.94
CA SER A 306 4.40 14.35 -10.17
C SER A 306 5.54 14.92 -9.32
N SER A 307 5.48 16.20 -8.95
CA SER A 307 6.50 16.81 -8.09
C SER A 307 6.43 16.35 -6.63
N LEU A 308 5.46 15.49 -6.26
CA LEU A 308 5.49 14.79 -4.97
C LEU A 308 6.52 13.67 -4.92
N PHE A 309 7.05 13.29 -6.08
CA PHE A 309 8.01 12.21 -6.21
C PHE A 309 9.46 12.68 -6.17
N ASP A 310 9.74 13.96 -6.25
CA ASP A 310 11.10 14.50 -6.16
C ASP A 310 11.46 14.80 -4.68
#